data_AF-A0A7V1NBM5-F1
#
_entry.id   AF-A0A7V1NBM5-F1
#
_cell.length_a   1.000
_cell.length_b   1.000
_cell.length_c   1.000
_cell.angle_alpha   90.00
_cell.angle_beta   90.00
_cell.angle_gamma   90.00
#
_symmetry.space_group_name_H-M   'P 1'
#
loop_
_entity.id
_entity.type
_entity.pdbx_description
1 polymer ?
#
loop_
_entity_poly.entity_id
_entity_poly.type
_entity_poly.pdbx_seq_one_letter_code
_entity_poly.pdbx_strand_id
1 'polypeptide(L)'
;CDRCGGAGEIIENPCPRCRGAGRVEGQQTIHLKVPPGVEDGARLRVAGEGEAGIAGGEPGDLYVVMRLREHPLFERDGTDLHLEVPVAFVQAALGAEIEVPTLDGKVQLQIPEGTQSGRVLRLRGKGLPPLQPRLDPAQLKKMRGDLYVRVYVEVPTKLNERQRELLEEFAAQSGHEVSPRTKGFLDKLRDFFE
;
A
#
# COMPACT_ATOMS: atom_id res chain seq x y z
N CYS A 1 23.16 11.48 50.53
CA CYS A 1 22.74 11.00 51.86
C CYS A 1 22.56 9.49 51.75
N ASP A 2 23.42 8.73 52.42
CA ASP A 2 23.48 7.27 52.25
C ASP A 2 22.29 6.55 52.90
N ARG A 3 21.54 7.24 53.78
CA ARG A 3 20.39 6.68 54.49
C ARG A 3 19.07 6.78 53.72
N CYS A 4 18.86 7.85 52.94
CA CYS A 4 17.59 8.06 52.21
C CYS A 4 17.75 8.06 50.68
N GLY A 5 18.98 7.94 50.15
CA GLY A 5 19.23 7.86 48.70
C GLY A 5 18.77 9.09 47.90
N GLY A 6 18.47 10.21 48.56
CA GLY A 6 17.94 11.42 47.91
C GLY A 6 16.41 11.61 48.02
N ALA A 7 15.68 10.68 48.64
CA ALA A 7 14.22 10.75 48.78
C ALA A 7 13.71 11.77 49.82
N GLY A 8 14.58 12.27 50.69
CA GLY A 8 14.21 13.26 51.73
C GLY A 8 13.54 12.68 52.98
N GLU A 9 13.00 11.47 52.91
CA GLU A 9 12.39 10.75 54.03
C GLU A 9 12.83 9.28 54.08
N ILE A 10 12.69 8.64 55.25
CA ILE A 10 12.96 7.21 55.45
C ILE A 10 11.64 6.50 55.69
N ILE A 11 11.33 5.51 54.84
CA ILE A 11 10.10 4.73 54.95
C ILE A 11 10.30 3.64 56.01
N GLU A 12 9.80 3.87 57.23
CA GLU A 12 9.97 2.94 58.37
C GLU A 12 9.28 1.58 58.13
N ASN A 13 8.13 1.59 57.46
CA ASN A 13 7.34 0.40 57.15
C ASN A 13 7.08 0.32 55.63
N PRO A 14 8.04 -0.18 54.83
CA PRO A 14 7.91 -0.19 53.38
C PRO A 14 6.79 -1.13 52.91
N CYS A 15 6.02 -0.69 51.91
CA CYS A 15 4.97 -1.52 51.31
C CYS A 15 5.56 -2.85 50.80
N PRO A 16 4.98 -4.02 51.13
CA PRO A 16 5.56 -5.31 50.75
C PRO A 16 5.57 -5.57 49.23
N ARG A 17 4.73 -4.86 48.47
CA ARG A 17 4.64 -5.01 47.00
C ARG A 17 5.68 -4.18 46.25
N CYS A 18 5.86 -2.91 46.60
CA CYS A 18 6.82 -2.02 45.92
C CYS A 18 8.12 -1.80 46.70
N ARG A 19 8.20 -2.27 47.96
CA ARG A 19 9.34 -2.14 48.88
C ARG A 19 9.83 -0.69 49.03
N GLY A 20 8.91 0.26 49.01
CA GLY A 20 9.21 1.70 49.11
C GLY A 20 9.51 2.39 47.78
N ALA A 21 9.49 1.68 46.64
CA ALA A 21 9.77 2.26 45.32
C ALA A 21 8.61 3.11 44.76
N GLY A 22 7.42 3.05 45.35
CA GLY A 22 6.24 3.80 44.89
C GLY A 22 5.60 3.29 43.58
N ARG A 23 6.17 2.25 42.95
CA ARG A 23 5.67 1.63 41.72
C ARG A 23 5.89 0.12 41.70
N VAL A 24 5.10 -0.60 40.91
CA VAL A 24 5.22 -2.04 40.67
C VAL A 24 5.06 -2.31 39.18
N GLU A 25 5.71 -3.35 38.67
CA GLU A 25 5.47 -3.82 37.30
C GLU A 25 4.05 -4.41 37.18
N GLY A 26 3.39 -4.10 36.08
CA GLY A 26 2.04 -4.55 35.77
C GLY A 26 1.81 -4.60 34.27
N GLN A 27 0.78 -5.32 33.86
CA GLN A 27 0.34 -5.36 32.47
C GLN A 27 -0.90 -4.49 32.29
N GLN A 28 -0.90 -3.67 31.25
CA GLN A 28 -2.00 -2.81 30.87
C GLN A 28 -2.32 -3.03 29.39
N THR A 29 -3.61 -3.17 29.09
CA THR A 29 -4.10 -3.27 27.70
C THR A 29 -4.50 -1.88 27.24
N ILE A 30 -3.91 -1.41 26.15
CA ILE A 30 -4.14 -0.07 25.60
C ILE A 30 -4.92 -0.20 24.29
N HIS A 31 -6.08 0.46 24.24
CA HIS A 31 -6.91 0.50 23.04
C HIS A 31 -6.54 1.70 22.17
N LEU A 32 -5.92 1.42 21.03
CA LEU A 32 -5.47 2.43 20.09
C LEU A 32 -6.39 2.48 18.87
N LYS A 33 -6.92 3.67 18.55
CA LYS A 33 -7.60 3.91 17.27
C LYS A 33 -6.58 4.40 16.25
N VAL A 34 -6.27 3.58 15.25
CA VAL A 34 -5.40 3.98 14.14
C VAL A 34 -6.21 4.85 13.17
N PRO A 35 -5.84 6.13 12.95
CA PRO A 35 -6.56 6.97 12.02
C PRO A 35 -6.37 6.47 10.57
N PRO A 36 -7.38 6.66 9.70
CA PRO A 36 -7.24 6.34 8.28
C PRO A 36 -6.17 7.24 7.64
N GLY A 37 -5.47 6.71 6.63
CA GLY A 37 -4.46 7.46 5.87
C GLY A 37 -3.06 7.49 6.51
N VAL A 38 -2.87 6.90 7.69
CA VAL A 38 -1.56 6.78 8.35
C VAL A 38 -0.51 6.16 7.43
N GLU A 39 0.67 6.75 7.36
CA GLU A 39 1.80 6.30 6.55
C GLU A 39 2.75 5.38 7.33
N ASP A 40 3.66 4.70 6.61
CA ASP A 40 4.73 3.93 7.24
C ASP A 40 5.64 4.86 8.08
N GLY A 41 6.03 4.39 9.26
CA GLY A 41 6.90 5.14 10.16
C GLY A 41 6.19 6.26 10.95
N ALA A 42 4.89 6.48 10.73
CA ALA A 42 4.12 7.44 11.52
C ALA A 42 4.16 7.11 13.01
N ARG A 43 4.26 8.13 13.86
CA ARG A 43 4.34 8.00 15.31
C ARG A 43 3.05 8.48 15.95
N LEU A 44 2.36 7.59 16.66
CA LEU A 44 1.16 7.92 17.43
C LEU A 44 1.51 8.01 18.91
N ARG A 45 1.26 9.19 19.50
CA ARG A 45 1.46 9.43 20.93
C ARG A 45 0.18 9.11 21.68
N VAL A 46 0.28 8.24 22.67
CA VAL A 46 -0.79 7.95 23.63
C VAL A 46 -0.38 8.56 24.96
N ALA A 47 -0.99 9.71 25.27
CA ALA A 47 -0.56 10.54 26.39
C ALA A 47 -0.88 9.87 27.73
N GLY A 48 0.08 9.86 28.66
CA GLY A 48 -0.09 9.30 30.01
C GLY A 48 -0.17 7.77 30.08
N GLU A 49 0.06 7.07 28.97
CA GLU A 49 0.07 5.60 28.89
C GLU A 49 1.50 5.01 28.91
N GLY A 50 2.49 5.84 29.23
CA GLY A 50 3.88 5.42 29.44
C GLY A 50 4.12 4.91 30.85
N GLU A 51 5.40 4.75 31.22
CA GLU A 51 5.77 4.26 32.55
C GLU A 51 5.31 5.20 33.67
N ALA A 52 5.00 4.63 34.83
CA ALA A 52 4.64 5.38 36.02
C ALA A 52 5.76 6.36 36.42
N GLY A 53 5.39 7.61 36.68
CA GLY A 53 6.30 8.65 37.13
C GLY A 53 6.94 8.34 38.48
N ILE A 54 8.11 8.92 38.71
CA ILE A 54 8.86 8.76 39.96
C ILE A 54 8.28 9.72 41.01
N ALA A 55 8.17 9.26 42.27
CA ALA A 55 7.76 10.07 43.42
C ALA A 55 6.43 10.84 43.24
N GLY A 56 5.44 10.22 42.59
CA GLY A 56 4.13 10.83 42.35
C GLY A 56 4.07 11.75 41.12
N GLY A 57 5.12 11.77 40.28
CA GLY A 57 5.08 12.43 38.97
C GLY A 57 4.07 11.78 38.02
N GLU A 58 3.62 12.55 37.01
CA GLU A 58 2.72 12.04 35.98
C GLU A 58 3.38 10.89 35.19
N PRO A 59 2.59 9.93 34.68
CA PRO A 59 3.10 8.92 33.77
C PRO A 59 3.69 9.52 32.50
N GLY A 60 4.64 8.81 31.90
CA GLY A 60 5.18 9.15 30.59
C GLY A 60 4.17 8.96 29.45
N ASP A 61 4.63 9.18 28.23
CA ASP A 61 3.84 8.94 27.02
C ASP A 61 4.26 7.62 26.33
N LEU A 62 3.29 6.88 25.79
CA LEU A 62 3.57 5.75 24.90
C LEU A 62 3.64 6.24 23.46
N TYR A 63 4.73 5.91 22.76
CA TYR A 63 4.87 6.16 21.33
C TYR A 63 4.74 4.86 20.54
N VAL A 64 3.74 4.80 19.67
CA VAL A 64 3.51 3.65 18.77
C VAL A 64 3.97 4.02 17.38
N VAL A 65 4.93 3.28 16.85
CA VAL A 65 5.44 3.45 15.47
C VAL A 65 4.68 2.52 14.55
N MET A 66 4.05 3.09 13.54
CA MET A 66 3.25 2.37 12.56
C MET A 66 4.16 1.75 11.51
N ARG A 67 3.91 0.48 11.17
CA ARG A 67 4.58 -0.21 10.09
C ARG A 67 3.56 -0.73 9.09
N LEU A 68 3.69 -0.30 7.84
CA LEU A 68 2.85 -0.76 6.76
C LEU A 68 3.31 -2.15 6.32
N ARG A 69 2.39 -3.10 6.35
CA ARG A 69 2.64 -4.44 5.83
C ARG A 69 2.52 -4.42 4.32
N GLU A 70 3.48 -5.03 3.63
CA GLU A 70 3.41 -5.24 2.19
C GLU A 70 2.15 -6.04 1.83
N HIS A 71 1.44 -5.57 0.81
CA HIS A 71 0.24 -6.23 0.31
C HIS A 71 0.58 -6.99 -0.98
N PRO A 72 0.12 -8.25 -1.16
CA PRO A 72 0.50 -9.08 -2.30
C PRO A 72 0.04 -8.53 -3.67
N LEU A 73 -0.96 -7.65 -3.67
CA LEU A 73 -1.54 -7.09 -4.90
C LEU A 73 -1.35 -5.57 -5.02
N PHE A 74 -1.20 -4.87 -3.90
CA PHE A 74 -1.28 -3.41 -3.90
C PHE A 74 0.05 -2.84 -3.43
N GLU A 75 0.59 -1.93 -4.22
CA GLU A 75 1.67 -1.06 -3.81
C GLU A 75 1.07 0.31 -3.47
N ARG A 76 1.46 0.87 -2.33
CA ARG A 76 0.96 2.17 -1.87
C ARG A 76 1.98 3.24 -2.18
N ASP A 77 1.53 4.29 -2.86
CA ASP A 77 2.30 5.54 -3.06
C ASP A 77 1.48 6.72 -2.50
N GLY A 78 1.82 7.17 -1.29
CA GLY A 78 1.06 8.20 -0.60
C GLY A 78 -0.41 7.83 -0.38
N THR A 79 -1.32 8.54 -1.05
CA THR A 79 -2.77 8.26 -1.08
C THR A 79 -3.19 7.38 -2.24
N ASP A 80 -2.31 7.15 -3.20
CA ASP A 80 -2.59 6.38 -4.39
C ASP A 80 -2.18 4.92 -4.20
N LEU A 81 -2.82 4.04 -4.98
CA LEU A 81 -2.55 2.62 -5.00
C LEU A 81 -2.17 2.20 -6.41
N HIS A 82 -1.27 1.24 -6.51
CA HIS A 82 -0.85 0.62 -7.76
C HIS A 82 -1.17 -0.86 -7.70
N LEU A 83 -1.70 -1.39 -8.80
CA LEU A 83 -2.03 -2.78 -8.99
C LEU A 83 -1.58 -3.19 -10.38
N GLU A 84 -0.90 -4.32 -10.51
CA GLU A 84 -0.62 -4.93 -11.80
C GLU A 84 -1.63 -6.04 -12.10
N VAL A 85 -2.23 -6.00 -13.29
CA VAL A 85 -3.24 -6.98 -13.71
C VAL A 85 -2.81 -7.65 -15.01
N PRO A 86 -2.68 -8.98 -15.02
CA PRO A 86 -2.43 -9.73 -16.25
C PRO A 86 -3.68 -9.72 -17.12
N VAL A 87 -3.50 -9.45 -18.42
CA VAL A 87 -4.56 -9.45 -19.43
C VAL A 87 -4.10 -10.29 -20.61
N ALA A 88 -4.96 -11.20 -21.08
CA ALA A 88 -4.59 -12.06 -22.20
C ALA A 88 -4.38 -11.24 -23.48
N PHE A 89 -3.44 -11.67 -24.35
CA PHE A 89 -3.15 -10.93 -25.59
C PHE A 89 -4.40 -10.65 -26.43
N VAL A 90 -5.36 -11.59 -26.50
CA VAL A 90 -6.60 -11.43 -27.25
C VAL A 90 -7.46 -10.31 -26.66
N GLN A 91 -7.58 -10.25 -25.33
CA GLN A 91 -8.34 -9.21 -24.63
C GLN A 91 -7.70 -7.84 -24.81
N ALA A 92 -6.37 -7.77 -24.77
CA ALA A 92 -5.64 -6.53 -25.03
C ALA A 92 -5.77 -6.07 -26.49
N ALA A 93 -5.77 -7.03 -27.43
CA ALA A 93 -5.90 -6.76 -28.86
C ALA A 93 -7.32 -6.29 -29.24
N LEU A 94 -8.35 -7.02 -28.79
CA LEU A 94 -9.75 -6.79 -29.19
C LEU A 94 -10.54 -5.88 -28.25
N GLY A 95 -9.94 -5.50 -27.11
CA GLY A 95 -10.65 -4.90 -26.00
C GLY A 95 -11.43 -5.94 -25.17
N ALA A 96 -11.65 -5.62 -23.91
CA ALA A 96 -12.34 -6.50 -22.98
C ALA A 96 -12.90 -5.73 -21.79
N GLU A 97 -13.82 -6.34 -21.07
CA GLU A 97 -14.19 -5.91 -19.73
C GLU A 97 -13.65 -6.93 -18.73
N ILE A 98 -12.86 -6.47 -17.77
CA ILE A 98 -12.26 -7.30 -16.73
C ILE A 98 -12.69 -6.82 -15.36
N GLU A 99 -12.68 -7.70 -14.37
CA GLU A 99 -12.94 -7.35 -12.99
C GLU A 99 -11.61 -7.13 -12.25
N VAL A 100 -11.46 -5.97 -11.60
CA VAL A 100 -10.27 -5.63 -10.83
C VAL A 100 -10.59 -5.46 -9.35
N PRO A 101 -9.75 -5.98 -8.44
CA PRO A 101 -9.92 -5.78 -7.01
C PRO A 101 -9.61 -4.34 -6.62
N THR A 102 -10.41 -3.79 -5.71
CA THR A 102 -10.15 -2.53 -5.00
C THR A 102 -10.29 -2.78 -3.49
N LEU A 103 -9.91 -1.81 -2.65
CA LEU A 103 -10.09 -1.92 -1.20
C LEU A 103 -11.57 -2.00 -0.76
N ASP A 104 -12.50 -1.54 -1.60
CA ASP A 104 -13.94 -1.55 -1.31
C ASP A 104 -14.69 -2.71 -2.00
N GLY A 105 -13.96 -3.64 -2.63
CA GLY A 105 -14.52 -4.73 -3.42
C GLY A 105 -14.14 -4.65 -4.90
N LYS A 106 -14.84 -5.40 -5.74
CA LYS A 106 -14.54 -5.57 -7.16
C LYS A 106 -15.18 -4.48 -8.02
N VAL A 107 -14.50 -4.05 -9.07
CA VAL A 107 -15.00 -3.05 -10.03
C VAL A 107 -14.72 -3.54 -11.45
N GLN A 108 -15.64 -3.30 -12.37
CA GLN A 108 -15.44 -3.55 -13.80
C GLN A 108 -14.52 -2.47 -14.39
N LEU A 109 -13.49 -2.91 -15.11
CA LEU A 109 -12.54 -2.08 -15.82
C LEU A 109 -12.61 -2.43 -17.31
N GLN A 110 -12.90 -1.43 -18.13
CA GLN A 110 -12.83 -1.57 -19.57
C GLN A 110 -11.39 -1.44 -20.04
N ILE A 111 -10.92 -2.46 -20.75
CA ILE A 111 -9.66 -2.52 -21.47
C ILE A 111 -9.93 -2.06 -22.91
N PRO A 112 -9.40 -0.90 -23.34
CA PRO A 112 -9.52 -0.46 -24.72
C PRO A 112 -8.88 -1.44 -25.70
N GLU A 113 -9.40 -1.49 -26.91
CA GLU A 113 -8.78 -2.18 -28.04
C GLU A 113 -7.34 -1.68 -28.27
N GLY A 114 -6.43 -2.58 -28.63
CA GLY A 114 -5.02 -2.25 -28.87
C GLY A 114 -4.24 -1.82 -27.62
N THR A 115 -4.71 -2.19 -26.41
CA THR A 115 -4.01 -1.87 -25.16
C THR A 115 -2.62 -2.49 -25.14
N GLN A 116 -1.60 -1.65 -24.94
CA GLN A 116 -0.20 -2.07 -24.87
C GLN A 116 0.20 -2.49 -23.46
N SER A 117 1.12 -3.45 -23.34
CA SER A 117 1.68 -3.82 -22.04
C SER A 117 2.36 -2.63 -21.36
N GLY A 118 2.17 -2.51 -20.05
CA GLY A 118 2.58 -1.38 -19.24
C GLY A 118 1.66 -0.16 -19.30
N ARG A 119 0.57 -0.19 -20.07
CA ARG A 119 -0.45 0.88 -20.05
C ARG A 119 -1.04 0.99 -18.64
N VAL A 120 -1.12 2.21 -18.13
CA VAL A 120 -1.73 2.49 -16.83
C VAL A 120 -3.13 3.07 -17.04
N LEU A 121 -4.12 2.47 -16.40
CA LEU A 121 -5.51 2.91 -16.38
C LEU A 121 -5.85 3.41 -14.97
N ARG A 122 -6.51 4.56 -14.87
CA ARG A 122 -6.79 5.22 -13.59
C ARG A 122 -8.25 5.03 -13.17
N LEU A 123 -8.45 4.47 -11.98
CA LEU A 123 -9.74 4.40 -11.30
C LEU A 123 -9.81 5.47 -10.23
N ARG A 124 -10.63 6.51 -10.48
CA ARG A 124 -10.74 7.68 -9.62
C ARG A 124 -11.38 7.36 -8.27
N GLY A 125 -10.80 7.89 -7.18
CA GLY A 125 -11.34 7.77 -5.82
C GLY A 125 -11.27 6.36 -5.24
N LYS A 126 -10.44 5.47 -5.82
CA LYS A 126 -10.24 4.09 -5.40
C LYS A 126 -8.94 3.86 -4.64
N GLY A 127 -8.18 4.91 -4.32
CA GLY A 127 -7.01 4.90 -3.46
C GLY A 127 -7.36 5.01 -1.98
N LEU A 128 -6.45 5.55 -1.18
CA LEU A 128 -6.58 5.75 0.26
C LEU A 128 -6.95 7.21 0.60
N PRO A 129 -7.64 7.44 1.74
CA PRO A 129 -7.86 8.79 2.24
C PRO A 129 -6.55 9.40 2.78
N PRO A 130 -6.41 10.72 2.78
CA PRO A 130 -5.28 11.40 3.42
C PRO A 130 -5.37 11.29 4.95
N LEU A 131 -4.24 11.46 5.64
CA LEU A 131 -4.19 11.52 7.09
C LEU A 131 -4.76 12.86 7.60
N GLN A 132 -6.08 12.91 7.83
CA GLN A 132 -6.76 14.08 8.40
C GLN A 132 -7.67 13.66 9.59
N PRO A 133 -7.12 13.58 10.81
CA PRO A 133 -7.83 13.05 11.98
C PRO A 133 -9.07 13.84 12.43
N ARG A 134 -9.20 15.11 11.99
CA ARG A 134 -10.27 16.03 12.41
C ARG A 134 -11.47 16.04 11.47
N LEU A 135 -11.36 15.44 10.29
CA LEU A 135 -12.42 15.44 9.29
C LEU A 135 -13.36 14.24 9.49
N ASP A 136 -14.61 14.43 9.09
CA ASP A 136 -15.58 13.34 9.14
C ASP A 136 -15.28 12.27 8.07
N PRO A 137 -15.70 11.01 8.30
CA PRO A 137 -15.47 9.92 7.36
C PRO A 137 -16.05 10.15 5.95
N ALA A 138 -17.13 10.91 5.81
CA ALA A 138 -17.74 11.18 4.50
C ALA A 138 -16.92 12.21 3.71
N GLN A 139 -16.33 13.21 4.38
CA GLN A 139 -15.35 14.13 3.77
C GLN A 139 -14.07 13.41 3.37
N LEU A 140 -13.50 12.56 4.25
CA LEU A 140 -12.31 11.77 3.93
C LEU A 140 -12.50 10.90 2.69
N LYS A 141 -13.70 10.32 2.52
CA LYS A 141 -14.03 9.50 1.34
C LYS A 141 -13.99 10.29 0.02
N LYS A 142 -14.28 11.60 0.06
CA LYS A 142 -14.23 12.49 -1.12
C LYS A 142 -12.81 12.91 -1.49
N MET A 143 -11.87 12.80 -0.54
CA MET A 143 -10.48 13.22 -0.70
C MET A 143 -9.52 12.05 -0.96
N ARG A 144 -10.05 10.86 -1.25
CA ARG A 144 -9.23 9.68 -1.54
C ARG A 144 -8.38 9.91 -2.79
N GLY A 145 -7.19 9.33 -2.76
CA GLY A 145 -6.39 9.14 -3.95
C GLY A 145 -7.03 8.15 -4.92
N ASP A 146 -6.26 7.75 -5.92
CA ASP A 146 -6.70 6.93 -7.03
C ASP A 146 -6.06 5.54 -7.02
N LEU A 147 -6.63 4.62 -7.78
CA LEU A 147 -6.03 3.33 -8.07
C LEU A 147 -5.52 3.33 -9.52
N TYR A 148 -4.22 3.11 -9.69
CA TYR A 148 -3.56 2.96 -10.97
C TYR A 148 -3.39 1.48 -11.28
N VAL A 149 -4.12 1.03 -12.29
CA VAL A 149 -4.06 -0.35 -12.78
C VAL A 149 -3.09 -0.41 -13.95
N ARG A 150 -1.93 -1.03 -13.74
CA ARG A 150 -0.97 -1.33 -14.80
C ARG A 150 -1.37 -2.63 -15.48
N VAL A 151 -1.62 -2.56 -16.78
CA VAL A 151 -1.95 -3.73 -17.59
C VAL A 151 -0.66 -4.44 -17.99
N TYR A 152 -0.54 -5.72 -17.68
CA TYR A 152 0.53 -6.57 -18.15
C TYR A 152 -0.04 -7.57 -19.17
N VAL A 153 0.33 -7.42 -20.44
CA VAL A 153 -0.19 -8.31 -21.50
C VAL A 153 0.54 -9.65 -21.46
N GLU A 154 -0.20 -10.71 -21.21
CA GLU A 154 0.30 -12.07 -21.18
C GLU A 154 0.19 -12.74 -22.55
N VAL A 155 1.34 -13.18 -23.07
CA VAL A 155 1.45 -13.91 -24.33
C VAL A 155 1.45 -15.41 -24.02
N PRO A 156 0.64 -16.22 -24.71
CA PRO A 156 0.54 -17.67 -24.45
C PRO A 156 1.88 -18.36 -24.70
N THR A 157 2.32 -19.17 -23.73
CA THR A 157 3.60 -19.89 -23.81
C THR A 157 3.51 -21.20 -24.59
N LYS A 158 2.30 -21.74 -24.76
CA LYS A 158 2.05 -23.01 -25.47
C LYS A 158 0.86 -22.82 -26.39
N LEU A 159 1.02 -23.23 -27.65
CA LEU A 159 0.00 -23.16 -28.69
C LEU A 159 -0.24 -24.54 -29.27
N ASN A 160 -1.49 -24.91 -29.49
CA ASN A 160 -1.84 -26.07 -30.30
C ASN A 160 -1.68 -25.76 -31.80
N GLU A 161 -1.75 -26.79 -32.65
CA GLU A 161 -1.59 -26.65 -34.11
C GLU A 161 -2.56 -25.61 -34.68
N ARG A 162 -3.84 -25.69 -34.32
CA ARG A 162 -4.87 -24.76 -34.80
C ARG A 162 -4.63 -23.31 -34.37
N GLN A 163 -4.19 -23.08 -33.14
CA GLN A 163 -3.88 -21.75 -32.62
C GLN A 163 -2.66 -21.14 -33.33
N ARG A 164 -1.66 -21.96 -33.66
CA ARG A 164 -0.50 -21.53 -34.44
C ARG A 164 -0.91 -21.13 -35.85
N GLU A 165 -1.69 -21.96 -36.55
CA GLU A 165 -2.20 -21.66 -37.89
C GLU A 165 -2.92 -20.30 -37.92
N LEU A 166 -3.82 -20.05 -36.95
CA LEU A 166 -4.57 -18.79 -36.86
C LEU A 166 -3.67 -17.57 -36.63
N LEU A 167 -2.60 -17.71 -35.84
CA LEU A 167 -1.65 -16.63 -35.60
C LEU A 167 -0.75 -16.36 -36.80
N GLU A 168 -0.40 -17.39 -37.58
CA GLU A 168 0.34 -17.25 -38.83
C GLU A 168 -0.52 -16.59 -39.92
N GLU A 169 -1.79 -16.98 -40.03
CA GLU A 169 -2.77 -16.32 -40.91
C GLU A 169 -2.97 -14.84 -40.50
N PHE A 170 -3.14 -14.58 -39.20
CA PHE A 170 -3.22 -13.21 -38.68
C PHE A 170 -1.98 -12.41 -39.04
N ALA A 171 -0.77 -12.97 -38.87
CA ALA A 171 0.48 -12.30 -39.19
C ALA A 171 0.59 -11.97 -40.70
N ALA A 172 0.18 -12.90 -41.57
CA ALA A 172 0.18 -12.70 -43.02
C ALA A 172 -0.77 -11.57 -43.46
N GLN A 173 -1.93 -11.43 -42.81
CA GLN A 173 -2.89 -10.35 -43.09
C GLN A 173 -2.49 -9.00 -42.49
N SER A 174 -1.82 -9.05 -41.34
CA SER A 174 -1.46 -7.88 -40.52
C SER A 174 -0.33 -7.01 -41.10
N GLY A 175 0.55 -7.59 -41.92
CA GLY A 175 1.73 -6.90 -42.43
C GLY A 175 2.62 -6.29 -41.34
N HIS A 176 3.42 -5.27 -41.69
CA HIS A 176 4.31 -4.57 -40.74
C HIS A 176 3.61 -3.50 -39.86
N GLU A 177 2.30 -3.28 -40.01
CA GLU A 177 1.58 -2.21 -39.32
C GLU A 177 1.21 -2.55 -37.86
N VAL A 178 1.19 -3.83 -37.51
CA VAL A 178 0.76 -4.31 -36.17
C VAL A 178 1.81 -4.11 -35.08
N SER A 179 3.03 -3.67 -35.42
CA SER A 179 4.12 -3.46 -34.45
C SER A 179 4.88 -2.14 -34.65
N PRO A 180 4.22 -0.98 -34.43
CA PRO A 180 4.83 0.34 -34.68
C PRO A 180 6.05 0.62 -33.79
N ARG A 181 6.05 0.13 -32.53
CA ARG A 181 7.19 0.27 -31.62
C ARG A 181 8.42 -0.51 -32.10
N THR A 182 8.22 -1.72 -32.62
CA THR A 182 9.31 -2.55 -33.16
C THR A 182 9.94 -1.89 -34.37
N LYS A 183 9.12 -1.37 -35.30
CA LYS A 183 9.61 -0.64 -36.47
C LYS A 183 10.46 0.58 -36.07
N GLY A 184 9.93 1.44 -35.20
CA GLY A 184 10.66 2.63 -34.74
C GLY A 184 11.92 2.32 -33.91
N PHE A 185 12.00 1.14 -33.27
CA PHE A 185 13.22 0.69 -32.61
C PHE A 185 14.28 0.21 -33.60
N LEU A 186 13.88 -0.57 -34.61
CA LEU A 186 14.79 -1.07 -35.65
C LEU A 186 15.35 0.07 -36.51
N ASP A 187 14.55 1.08 -36.83
CA ASP A 187 15.00 2.28 -37.55
C ASP A 187 16.10 3.02 -36.75
N LYS A 188 15.88 3.25 -35.45
CA LYS A 188 16.87 3.87 -34.56
C LYS A 188 18.17 3.07 -34.42
N LEU A 189 18.07 1.74 -34.43
CA LEU A 189 19.26 0.89 -34.39
C LEU A 189 20.08 1.02 -35.67
N ARG A 190 19.43 1.04 -36.84
CA ARG A 190 20.12 1.25 -38.11
C ARG A 190 20.85 2.59 -38.13
N ASP A 191 20.18 3.66 -37.70
CA ASP A 191 20.74 5.01 -37.63
C ASP A 191 21.88 5.15 -36.60
N PHE A 192 22.02 4.22 -35.64
CA PHE A 192 23.09 4.23 -34.63
C PHE A 192 24.38 3.54 -35.10
N PHE A 193 24.29 2.61 -36.07
CA PHE A 193 25.42 1.87 -36.61
C PHE A 193 25.92 2.40 -37.97
N GLU A 194 25.28 3.43 -38.52
CA GLU A 194 25.79 4.29 -39.61
C GLU A 194 26.55 5.50 -39.05
#